data_AF-A0A380LJ00-F1
#
_entry.id   AF-A0A380LJ00-F1
#
_cell.length_a   1.000
_cell.length_b   1.000
_cell.length_c   1.000
_cell.angle_alpha   90.00
_cell.angle_beta   90.00
_cell.angle_gamma   90.00
#
_symmetry.space_group_name_H-M   'P 1'
#
loop_
_entity.id
_entity.type
_entity.pdbx_description
1 polymer ?
#
loop_
_entity_poly.entity_id
_entity_poly.type
_entity_poly.pdbx_seq_one_letter_code
_entity_poly.pdbx_strand_id
1 'polypeptide(L)'
;MNEVNGIVLNIVANVFFNLSFGYFYSYFLYCKHPIRSILSFTFFFNVIFAPISLILSDNYALREIVMFALVLSYLKIFYPGNSNGRILYAFFIHLIVVAFTELFLCILVYLITGTMFSFSTRFSVSFSLYVIEAIMLFIEYTLCIRFLARKAFEANRYSLCQVCLLISQSMLLFYAINNIFDIRHHSITVYNFLIFSILVAIYTILLITLIYLNKRRKKNESIELLQKEYKKQIKEYLKLADNENRYRMLRHDLMNYILSLQYDLNVIEREQE
;
A
#
# COMPACT_ATOMS: atom_id res chain seq x y z
N MET A 1 -9.33 -33.56 -17.18
CA MET A 1 -8.77 -32.59 -18.15
C MET A 1 -7.35 -33.06 -18.46
N ASN A 2 -6.96 -33.25 -19.73
CA ASN A 2 -5.56 -33.62 -20.05
C ASN A 2 -4.61 -32.56 -19.50
N GLU A 3 -3.55 -32.95 -18.79
CA GLU A 3 -2.60 -32.03 -18.13
C GLU A 3 -2.04 -30.96 -19.09
N VAL A 4 -1.84 -31.33 -20.35
CA VAL A 4 -1.42 -30.43 -21.44
C VAL A 4 -2.41 -29.27 -21.66
N ASN A 5 -3.71 -29.54 -21.61
CA ASN A 5 -4.74 -28.49 -21.74
C ASN A 5 -4.77 -27.58 -20.51
N GLY A 6 -4.49 -28.13 -19.31
CA GLY A 6 -4.37 -27.34 -18.07
C GLY A 6 -3.19 -26.37 -18.11
N ILE A 7 -2.04 -26.79 -18.64
CA ILE A 7 -0.84 -25.95 -18.78
C ILE A 7 -1.09 -24.80 -19.75
N VAL A 8 -1.66 -25.06 -20.93
CA VAL A 8 -1.95 -24.02 -21.93
C VAL A 8 -2.94 -22.99 -21.37
N LEU A 9 -4.00 -23.44 -20.71
CA LEU A 9 -4.99 -22.54 -20.10
C LEU A 9 -4.39 -21.68 -18.98
N ASN A 10 -3.45 -22.22 -18.21
CA ASN A 10 -2.75 -21.46 -17.17
C ASN A 10 -1.82 -20.40 -17.78
N ILE A 11 -1.11 -20.71 -18.87
CA ILE A 11 -0.30 -19.72 -19.61
C ILE A 11 -1.18 -18.58 -20.12
N VAL A 12 -2.33 -18.90 -20.70
CA VAL A 12 -3.30 -17.90 -21.18
C VAL A 12 -3.80 -17.03 -20.02
N ALA A 13 -4.16 -17.62 -18.88
CA ALA A 13 -4.56 -16.87 -17.69
C ALA A 13 -3.45 -15.91 -17.19
N ASN A 14 -2.19 -16.36 -17.17
CA ASN A 14 -1.05 -15.52 -16.77
C ASN A 14 -0.86 -14.31 -17.67
N VAL A 15 -1.16 -14.42 -18.98
CA VAL A 15 -1.13 -13.27 -19.88
C VAL A 15 -2.20 -12.24 -19.47
N PHE A 16 -3.41 -12.67 -19.11
CA PHE A 16 -4.48 -11.78 -18.64
C PHE A 16 -4.14 -11.10 -17.30
N PHE A 17 -3.51 -11.81 -16.36
CA PHE A 17 -3.01 -11.22 -15.12
C PHE A 17 -1.94 -10.16 -15.39
N ASN A 18 -0.97 -10.47 -16.23
CA ASN A 18 0.11 -9.56 -16.59
C ASN A 18 -0.40 -8.31 -17.34
N LEU A 19 -1.43 -8.46 -18.18
CA LEU A 19 -2.12 -7.33 -18.81
C LEU A 19 -2.81 -6.44 -17.77
N SER A 20 -3.45 -7.03 -16.75
CA SER A 20 -4.10 -6.30 -15.66
C SER A 20 -3.09 -5.52 -14.81
N PHE A 21 -1.93 -6.12 -14.54
CA PHE A 21 -0.82 -5.43 -13.86
C PHE A 21 -0.28 -4.27 -14.70
N GLY A 22 -0.04 -4.52 -15.99
CA GLY A 22 0.40 -3.49 -16.92
C GLY A 22 -0.60 -2.34 -17.02
N TYR A 23 -1.90 -2.65 -17.07
CA TYR A 23 -3.00 -1.67 -17.06
C TYR A 23 -2.93 -0.80 -15.81
N PHE A 24 -2.85 -1.41 -14.62
CA PHE A 24 -2.74 -0.69 -13.37
C PHE A 24 -1.56 0.30 -13.38
N TYR A 25 -0.34 -0.17 -13.63
CA TYR A 25 0.83 0.70 -13.60
C TYR A 25 0.77 1.80 -14.66
N SER A 26 0.27 1.51 -15.86
CA SER A 26 0.25 2.47 -16.97
C SER A 26 -0.74 3.61 -16.77
N TYR A 27 -1.84 3.37 -16.08
CA TYR A 27 -2.85 4.39 -15.79
C TYR A 27 -2.66 5.02 -14.41
N PHE A 28 -2.15 4.28 -13.43
CA PHE A 28 -1.87 4.80 -12.09
C PHE A 28 -0.61 5.66 -12.04
N LEU A 29 0.46 5.24 -12.73
CA LEU A 29 1.67 6.04 -12.93
C LEU A 29 1.50 6.83 -14.23
N TYR A 30 1.85 8.11 -14.21
CA TYR A 30 1.65 8.96 -15.38
C TYR A 30 2.48 8.45 -16.56
N CYS A 31 1.81 7.91 -17.58
CA CYS A 31 2.42 7.36 -18.79
C CYS A 31 1.91 8.09 -20.02
N LYS A 32 2.81 8.52 -20.90
CA LYS A 32 2.45 9.19 -22.16
C LYS A 32 1.83 8.22 -23.18
N HIS A 33 2.23 6.95 -23.16
CA HIS A 33 1.79 5.92 -24.10
C HIS A 33 1.35 4.66 -23.34
N PRO A 34 0.14 4.65 -22.77
CA PRO A 34 -0.30 3.61 -21.84
C PRO A 34 -0.31 2.23 -22.49
N ILE A 35 -0.85 2.08 -23.70
CA ILE A 35 -0.93 0.78 -24.40
C ILE A 35 0.46 0.17 -24.63
N ARG A 36 1.43 0.98 -25.07
CA ARG A 36 2.82 0.52 -25.27
C ARG A 36 3.45 0.07 -23.96
N SER A 37 3.14 0.78 -22.88
CA SER A 37 3.64 0.43 -21.55
C SER A 37 3.03 -0.87 -21.01
N ILE A 38 1.73 -1.09 -21.24
CA ILE A 38 1.03 -2.34 -20.89
C ILE A 38 1.70 -3.53 -21.61
N LEU A 39 1.92 -3.41 -22.92
CA LEU A 39 2.56 -4.47 -23.72
C LEU A 39 3.99 -4.72 -23.27
N SER A 40 4.77 -3.66 -23.03
CA SER A 40 6.15 -3.77 -22.52
C SER A 40 6.20 -4.46 -21.16
N PHE A 41 5.28 -4.13 -20.25
CA PHE A 41 5.20 -4.75 -18.93
C PHE A 41 4.83 -6.23 -19.02
N THR A 42 3.86 -6.54 -19.88
CA THR A 42 3.43 -7.92 -20.14
C THR A 42 4.57 -8.74 -20.73
N PHE A 43 5.34 -8.17 -21.66
CA PHE A 43 6.53 -8.81 -22.22
C PHE A 43 7.60 -9.04 -21.15
N PHE A 44 7.90 -8.03 -20.34
CA PHE A 44 8.85 -8.15 -19.22
C PHE A 44 8.48 -9.29 -18.26
N PHE A 45 7.20 -9.42 -17.90
CA PHE A 45 6.75 -10.48 -17.00
C PHE A 45 6.91 -11.87 -17.60
N ASN A 46 6.59 -12.04 -18.89
CA ASN A 46 6.66 -13.35 -19.53
C ASN A 46 8.11 -13.75 -19.90
N VAL A 47 8.95 -12.81 -20.29
CA VAL A 47 10.28 -13.10 -20.88
C VAL A 47 11.43 -12.96 -19.89
N ILE A 48 11.28 -12.12 -18.86
CA ILE A 48 12.34 -11.88 -17.87
C ILE A 48 11.91 -12.40 -16.51
N PHE A 49 10.74 -11.98 -16.02
CA PHE A 49 10.30 -12.32 -14.66
C PHE A 49 10.04 -13.82 -14.49
N ALA A 50 9.25 -14.43 -15.39
CA ALA A 50 8.91 -15.85 -15.33
C ALA A 50 10.15 -16.79 -15.36
N PRO A 51 11.12 -16.66 -16.28
CA PRO A 51 12.29 -17.54 -16.29
C PRO A 51 13.19 -17.35 -15.07
N ILE A 52 13.38 -16.12 -14.58
CA ILE A 52 14.17 -15.91 -13.35
C ILE A 52 13.45 -16.54 -12.14
N SER A 53 12.12 -16.50 -12.11
CA SER A 53 11.31 -17.15 -11.06
C SER A 53 11.48 -18.67 -11.06
N LEU A 54 11.57 -19.28 -12.25
CA LEU A 54 11.83 -20.71 -12.40
C LEU A 54 13.26 -21.08 -11.95
N ILE A 55 14.27 -20.27 -12.27
CA ILE A 55 15.66 -20.52 -11.85
C ILE A 55 15.81 -20.46 -10.32
N LEU A 56 15.04 -19.59 -9.66
CA LEU A 56 15.08 -19.39 -8.21
C LEU A 56 14.01 -20.21 -7.47
N SER A 57 13.44 -21.25 -8.08
CA SER A 57 12.35 -22.05 -7.50
C SER A 57 12.65 -22.60 -6.10
N ASP A 58 13.91 -22.96 -5.87
CA ASP A 58 14.33 -23.74 -4.69
C ASP A 58 14.51 -22.87 -3.44
N ASN A 59 14.67 -21.55 -3.60
CA ASN A 59 14.84 -20.62 -2.49
C ASN A 59 13.74 -19.55 -2.53
N TYR A 60 12.62 -19.86 -1.85
CA TYR A 60 11.42 -19.02 -1.83
C TYR A 60 11.72 -17.58 -1.42
N ALA A 61 12.48 -17.38 -0.33
CA ALA A 61 12.77 -16.04 0.18
C ALA A 61 13.64 -15.22 -0.78
N LEU A 62 14.69 -15.82 -1.35
CA LEU A 62 15.55 -15.15 -2.32
C LEU A 62 14.78 -14.81 -3.60
N ARG A 63 13.91 -15.72 -4.06
CA ARG A 63 13.05 -15.51 -5.23
C ARG A 63 12.20 -14.26 -5.06
N GLU A 64 11.45 -14.15 -3.96
CA GLU A 64 10.57 -12.99 -3.73
C GLU A 64 11.36 -11.67 -3.67
N ILE A 65 12.52 -11.66 -3.00
CA ILE A 65 13.38 -10.47 -2.91
C ILE A 65 13.85 -10.02 -4.30
N VAL A 66 14.34 -10.96 -5.11
CA VAL A 66 14.81 -10.68 -6.48
C VAL A 66 13.65 -10.22 -7.37
N MET A 67 12.50 -10.88 -7.28
CA MET A 67 11.30 -10.50 -8.04
C MET A 67 10.81 -9.09 -7.71
N PHE A 68 10.75 -8.73 -6.43
CA PHE A 68 10.39 -7.37 -6.02
C PHE A 68 11.41 -6.34 -6.50
N ALA A 69 12.70 -6.64 -6.40
CA ALA A 69 13.76 -5.77 -6.89
C ALA A 69 13.66 -5.54 -8.40
N LEU A 70 13.36 -6.60 -9.18
CA LEU A 70 13.17 -6.53 -10.63
C LEU A 70 11.98 -5.66 -11.01
N VAL A 71 10.82 -5.84 -10.37
CA VAL A 71 9.62 -5.03 -10.64
C VAL A 71 9.86 -3.56 -10.29
N LEU A 72 10.43 -3.27 -9.12
CA LEU A 72 10.75 -1.90 -8.73
C LEU A 72 11.75 -1.23 -9.68
N SER A 73 12.75 -1.98 -10.14
CA SER A 73 13.73 -1.49 -11.11
C SER A 73 13.10 -1.19 -12.46
N TYR A 74 12.24 -2.10 -12.96
CA TYR A 74 11.46 -1.88 -14.18
C TYR A 74 10.63 -0.59 -14.07
N LEU A 75 9.89 -0.42 -12.97
CA LEU A 75 9.02 0.75 -12.78
C LEU A 75 9.83 2.06 -12.74
N LYS A 76 11.01 2.08 -12.11
CA LYS A 76 11.88 3.27 -12.08
C LYS A 76 12.42 3.64 -13.46
N ILE A 77 12.80 2.66 -14.27
CA ILE A 77 13.37 2.88 -15.60
C ILE A 77 12.29 3.33 -16.59
N PHE A 78 11.12 2.69 -16.58
CA PHE A 78 10.06 2.95 -17.56
C PHE A 78 9.15 4.14 -17.21
N TYR A 79 9.13 4.59 -15.94
CA TYR A 79 8.29 5.71 -15.49
C TYR A 79 9.10 6.85 -14.82
N PRO A 80 10.13 7.41 -15.49
CA PRO A 80 11.03 8.39 -14.89
C PRO A 80 10.35 9.72 -14.51
N GLY A 81 9.20 10.04 -15.12
CA GLY A 81 8.44 11.25 -14.81
C GLY A 81 7.65 11.21 -13.50
N ASN A 82 7.63 10.08 -12.79
CA ASN A 82 6.94 9.93 -11.51
C ASN A 82 7.93 10.00 -10.34
N SER A 83 7.50 10.56 -9.21
CA SER A 83 8.36 10.58 -8.01
C SER A 83 8.56 9.16 -7.46
N ASN A 84 9.76 8.89 -6.92
CA ASN A 84 10.10 7.59 -6.31
C ASN A 84 9.04 7.12 -5.29
N GLY A 85 8.46 8.07 -4.55
CA GLY A 85 7.40 7.77 -3.59
C GLY A 85 6.09 7.30 -4.22
N ARG A 86 5.73 7.82 -5.39
CA ARG A 86 4.53 7.40 -6.12
C ARG A 86 4.73 6.02 -6.75
N ILE A 87 5.95 5.74 -7.23
CA ILE A 87 6.32 4.41 -7.74
C ILE A 87 6.25 3.37 -6.63
N LEU A 88 6.85 3.65 -5.47
CA LEU A 88 6.76 2.77 -4.29
C LEU A 88 5.31 2.57 -3.84
N TYR A 89 4.50 3.63 -3.85
CA TYR A 89 3.09 3.53 -3.47
C TYR A 89 2.29 2.66 -4.45
N ALA A 90 2.49 2.83 -5.75
CA ALA A 90 1.87 1.97 -6.77
C ALA A 90 2.26 0.51 -6.56
N PHE A 91 3.54 0.25 -6.28
CA PHE A 91 4.04 -1.08 -5.98
C PHE A 91 3.36 -1.70 -4.76
N PHE A 92 3.19 -0.96 -3.66
CA PHE A 92 2.47 -1.46 -2.50
C PHE A 92 0.98 -1.72 -2.74
N ILE A 93 0.29 -0.85 -3.49
CA ILE A 93 -1.10 -1.10 -3.89
C ILE A 93 -1.19 -2.40 -4.69
N HIS A 94 -0.29 -2.59 -5.64
CA HIS A 94 -0.23 -3.81 -6.44
C HIS A 94 -0.07 -5.05 -5.56
N LEU A 95 0.87 -5.05 -4.60
CA LEU A 95 1.05 -6.18 -3.68
C LEU A 95 -0.21 -6.48 -2.86
N ILE A 96 -0.91 -5.46 -2.38
CA ILE A 96 -2.12 -5.62 -1.56
C ILE A 96 -3.25 -6.20 -2.38
N VAL A 97 -3.48 -5.66 -3.58
CA VAL A 97 -4.51 -6.15 -4.50
C VAL A 97 -4.24 -7.60 -4.87
N VAL A 98 -3.00 -7.95 -5.23
CA VAL A 98 -2.63 -9.35 -5.54
C VAL A 98 -2.84 -10.27 -4.35
N ALA A 99 -2.38 -9.88 -3.16
CA ALA A 99 -2.54 -10.70 -1.95
C ALA A 99 -4.03 -10.89 -1.60
N PHE A 100 -4.86 -9.86 -1.77
CA PHE A 100 -6.29 -9.94 -1.52
C PHE A 100 -7.00 -10.86 -2.52
N THR A 101 -6.67 -10.76 -3.82
CA THR A 101 -7.23 -11.63 -4.85
C THR A 101 -6.79 -13.07 -4.71
N GLU A 102 -5.52 -13.32 -4.36
CA GLU A 102 -5.01 -14.67 -4.08
C GLU A 102 -5.69 -15.30 -2.86
N LEU A 103 -5.90 -14.51 -1.79
CA LEU A 103 -6.61 -14.99 -0.60
C LEU A 103 -8.06 -15.35 -0.93
N PHE A 104 -8.75 -14.53 -1.72
CA PHE A 104 -10.10 -14.82 -2.18
C PHE A 104 -10.14 -16.10 -3.04
N LEU A 105 -9.18 -16.27 -3.96
CA LEU A 105 -9.05 -17.49 -4.76
C LEU A 105 -8.84 -18.72 -3.86
N CYS A 106 -7.97 -18.63 -2.85
CA CYS A 106 -7.71 -19.73 -1.92
C CYS A 106 -8.98 -20.16 -1.18
N ILE A 107 -9.78 -19.21 -0.69
CA ILE A 107 -11.07 -19.49 -0.05
C ILE A 107 -12.03 -20.15 -1.04
N LEU A 108 -12.12 -19.62 -2.25
CA LEU A 108 -13.09 -20.09 -3.24
C LEU A 108 -12.74 -21.48 -3.77
N VAL A 109 -11.45 -21.78 -3.95
CA VAL A 109 -10.95 -23.13 -4.25
C VAL A 109 -11.30 -24.09 -3.12
N TYR A 110 -11.01 -23.73 -1.86
CA TYR A 110 -11.34 -24.57 -0.71
C TYR A 110 -12.84 -24.88 -0.62
N LEU A 111 -13.71 -23.89 -0.87
CA LEU A 111 -15.17 -24.08 -0.87
C LEU A 111 -15.66 -25.02 -1.98
N ILE A 112 -15.00 -25.04 -3.13
CA ILE A 112 -15.41 -25.86 -4.28
C ILE A 112 -14.84 -27.28 -4.21
N THR A 113 -13.55 -27.41 -3.88
CA THR A 113 -12.83 -28.70 -3.96
C THR A 113 -12.64 -29.36 -2.61
N GLY A 114 -12.86 -28.65 -1.50
CA GLY A 114 -12.55 -29.13 -0.15
C GLY A 114 -11.06 -29.25 0.15
N THR A 115 -10.19 -28.84 -0.77
CA THR A 115 -8.73 -28.95 -0.65
C THR A 115 -8.08 -27.58 -0.53
N MET A 116 -7.08 -27.46 0.33
CA MET A 116 -6.28 -26.24 0.43
C MET A 116 -5.53 -25.98 -0.87
N PHE A 117 -5.51 -24.72 -1.32
CA PHE A 117 -4.77 -24.31 -2.50
C PHE A 117 -3.26 -24.50 -2.28
N SER A 118 -2.65 -25.33 -3.11
CA SER A 118 -1.21 -25.59 -3.15
C SER A 118 -0.69 -25.46 -4.59
N PHE A 119 0.64 -25.35 -4.74
CA PHE A 119 1.28 -25.26 -6.06
C PHE A 119 0.91 -26.41 -7.00
N SER A 120 0.76 -27.64 -6.47
CA SER A 120 0.35 -28.80 -7.26
C SER A 120 -1.12 -28.73 -7.68
N THR A 121 -1.99 -28.14 -6.85
CA THR A 121 -3.40 -27.93 -7.22
C THR A 121 -3.60 -26.79 -8.22
N ARG A 122 -2.61 -25.91 -8.41
CA ARG A 122 -2.71 -24.77 -9.35
C ARG A 122 -3.01 -25.25 -10.78
N PHE A 123 -2.46 -26.39 -11.20
CA PHE A 123 -2.70 -26.92 -12.54
C PHE A 123 -3.98 -27.75 -12.67
N SER A 124 -4.61 -28.11 -11.54
CA SER A 124 -5.87 -28.87 -11.51
C SER A 124 -7.10 -28.00 -11.27
N VAL A 125 -6.93 -26.73 -10.86
CA VAL A 125 -8.00 -25.74 -10.68
C VAL A 125 -8.68 -25.42 -12.02
N SER A 126 -10.01 -25.33 -12.02
CA SER A 126 -10.81 -25.00 -13.21
C SER A 126 -10.42 -23.64 -13.79
N PHE A 127 -10.29 -23.56 -15.11
CA PHE A 127 -9.98 -22.32 -15.82
C PHE A 127 -10.95 -21.18 -15.50
N SER A 128 -12.23 -21.48 -15.23
CA SER A 128 -13.23 -20.49 -14.85
C SER A 128 -12.86 -19.71 -13.60
N LEU A 129 -12.12 -20.31 -12.67
CA LEU A 129 -11.67 -19.64 -11.43
C LEU A 129 -10.59 -18.60 -11.72
N TYR A 130 -9.69 -18.87 -12.65
CA TYR A 130 -8.70 -17.90 -13.12
C TYR A 130 -9.35 -16.73 -13.87
N VAL A 131 -10.44 -16.97 -14.60
CA VAL A 131 -11.21 -15.89 -15.25
C VAL A 131 -11.85 -14.99 -14.20
N ILE A 132 -12.45 -15.57 -13.15
CA ILE A 132 -13.05 -14.82 -12.03
C ILE A 132 -11.97 -13.97 -11.34
N GLU A 133 -10.82 -14.57 -11.04
CA GLU A 133 -9.68 -13.87 -10.43
C GLU A 133 -9.19 -12.70 -11.32
N ALA A 134 -9.09 -12.90 -12.63
CA ALA A 134 -8.65 -11.86 -13.56
C ALA A 134 -9.63 -10.68 -13.61
N ILE A 135 -10.94 -10.98 -13.59
CA ILE A 135 -11.99 -9.95 -13.53
C ILE A 135 -11.93 -9.19 -12.20
N MET A 136 -11.75 -9.90 -11.08
CA MET A 136 -11.62 -9.29 -9.75
C MET A 136 -10.41 -8.36 -9.67
N LEU A 137 -9.24 -8.81 -10.13
CA LEU A 137 -8.02 -8.00 -10.26
C LEU A 137 -8.27 -6.73 -11.06
N PHE A 138 -8.94 -6.85 -12.22
CA PHE A 138 -9.22 -5.71 -13.08
C PHE A 138 -10.17 -4.69 -12.42
N ILE A 139 -11.21 -5.16 -11.73
CA ILE A 139 -12.15 -4.32 -10.98
C ILE A 139 -11.40 -3.57 -9.87
N GLU A 140 -10.62 -4.27 -9.06
CA GLU A 140 -9.89 -3.68 -7.94
C GLU A 140 -8.88 -2.64 -8.40
N TYR A 141 -8.10 -2.93 -9.45
CA TYR A 141 -7.19 -1.94 -10.01
C TYR A 141 -7.93 -0.71 -10.55
N THR A 142 -9.09 -0.91 -11.18
CA THR A 142 -9.91 0.22 -11.65
C THR A 142 -10.43 1.07 -10.50
N LEU A 143 -10.83 0.45 -9.39
CA LEU A 143 -11.21 1.15 -8.15
C LEU A 143 -10.01 1.92 -7.58
N CYS A 144 -8.83 1.31 -7.47
CA CYS A 144 -7.62 1.96 -6.99
C CYS A 144 -7.25 3.18 -7.86
N ILE A 145 -7.32 3.06 -9.19
CA ILE A 145 -7.04 4.19 -10.09
C ILE A 145 -8.05 5.34 -9.87
N ARG A 146 -9.34 5.04 -9.71
CA ARG A 146 -10.38 6.06 -9.51
C ARG A 146 -10.30 6.73 -8.13
N PHE A 147 -10.19 5.95 -7.05
CA PHE A 147 -10.32 6.45 -5.68
C PHE A 147 -8.99 6.97 -5.11
N LEU A 148 -7.85 6.42 -5.53
CA LEU A 148 -6.52 6.86 -5.07
C LEU A 148 -5.90 7.88 -6.04
N ALA A 149 -6.77 8.70 -6.66
CA ALA A 149 -6.40 9.73 -7.60
C ALA A 149 -5.35 10.69 -7.03
N ARG A 150 -4.57 11.30 -7.92
CA ARG A 150 -3.37 12.11 -7.61
C ARG A 150 -3.55 13.11 -6.46
N LYS A 151 -4.67 13.82 -6.40
CA LYS A 151 -4.97 14.81 -5.34
C LYS A 151 -5.15 14.16 -3.95
N ALA A 152 -5.82 13.01 -3.89
CA ALA A 152 -6.01 12.26 -2.66
C ALA A 152 -4.69 11.64 -2.17
N PHE A 153 -3.85 11.16 -3.10
CA PHE A 153 -2.50 10.72 -2.77
C PHE A 153 -1.64 11.86 -2.22
N GLU A 154 -1.58 13.01 -2.89
CA GLU A 154 -0.76 14.14 -2.42
C GLU A 154 -1.22 14.65 -1.03
N ALA A 155 -2.53 14.65 -0.77
CA ALA A 155 -3.09 14.99 0.53
C ALA A 155 -2.75 13.96 1.63
N ASN A 156 -2.96 12.67 1.37
CA ASN A 156 -2.93 11.62 2.40
C ASN A 156 -1.77 10.60 2.24
N ARG A 157 -0.73 10.93 1.47
CA ARG A 157 0.38 10.03 1.11
C ARG A 157 0.92 9.21 2.29
N TYR A 158 1.19 9.86 3.42
CA TYR A 158 1.74 9.19 4.59
C TYR A 158 0.76 8.22 5.22
N SER A 159 -0.52 8.60 5.33
CA SER A 159 -1.57 7.72 5.88
C SER A 159 -1.85 6.52 4.98
N LEU A 160 -1.85 6.74 3.66
CA LEU A 160 -2.07 5.66 2.69
C LEU A 160 -0.88 4.69 2.66
N CYS A 161 0.36 5.20 2.67
CA CYS A 161 1.56 4.35 2.80
C CYS A 161 1.56 3.55 4.12
N GLN A 162 1.10 4.14 5.23
CA GLN A 162 0.98 3.43 6.51
C GLN A 162 0.02 2.25 6.44
N VAL A 163 -1.19 2.46 5.90
CA VAL A 163 -2.18 1.39 5.71
C VAL A 163 -1.62 0.29 4.82
N CYS A 164 -0.96 0.67 3.72
CA CYS A 164 -0.36 -0.30 2.82
C CYS A 164 0.75 -1.14 3.46
N LEU A 165 1.62 -0.50 4.23
CA LEU A 165 2.69 -1.19 4.96
C LEU A 165 2.12 -2.10 6.05
N LEU A 166 1.08 -1.67 6.75
CA LEU A 166 0.41 -2.47 7.77
C LEU A 166 -0.15 -3.77 7.16
N ILE A 167 -0.87 -3.67 6.04
CA ILE A 167 -1.42 -4.84 5.34
C ILE A 167 -0.29 -5.77 4.87
N SER A 168 0.76 -5.21 4.28
CA SER A 168 1.93 -5.97 3.82
C SER A 168 2.62 -6.70 4.98
N GLN A 169 2.71 -6.04 6.14
CA GLN A 169 3.30 -6.60 7.35
C GLN A 169 2.42 -7.72 7.93
N SER A 170 1.09 -7.58 7.92
CA SER A 170 0.17 -8.64 8.33
C SER A 170 0.32 -9.89 7.48
N MET A 171 0.50 -9.74 6.16
CA MET A 171 0.76 -10.86 5.25
C MET A 171 2.11 -11.53 5.54
N LEU A 172 3.18 -10.76 5.72
CA LEU A 172 4.50 -11.31 6.09
C LEU A 172 4.45 -12.08 7.41
N LEU A 173 3.70 -11.58 8.40
CA LEU A 173 3.55 -12.22 9.69
C LEU A 173 2.75 -13.53 9.58
N PHE A 174 1.72 -13.58 8.73
CA PHE A 174 1.00 -14.80 8.39
C PHE A 174 1.94 -15.86 7.77
N TYR A 175 2.77 -15.48 6.79
CA TYR A 175 3.75 -16.40 6.21
C TYR A 175 4.82 -16.85 7.22
N ALA A 176 5.31 -15.96 8.08
CA ALA A 176 6.26 -16.31 9.14
C ALA A 176 5.67 -17.37 10.09
N ILE A 177 4.42 -17.20 10.52
CA ILE A 177 3.72 -18.14 11.39
C ILE A 177 3.54 -19.50 10.69
N ASN A 178 3.13 -19.52 9.41
CA ASN A 178 2.97 -20.78 8.67
C ASN A 178 4.28 -21.57 8.55
N ASN A 179 5.43 -20.90 8.46
CA ASN A 179 6.73 -21.57 8.42
C ASN A 179 7.12 -22.22 9.77
N ILE A 180 6.56 -21.77 10.91
CA ILE A 180 6.77 -22.42 12.23
C ILE A 180 6.08 -23.79 12.27
N PHE A 181 4.91 -23.91 11.63
CA PHE A 181 4.07 -25.11 11.68
C PHE A 181 4.42 -26.16 10.62
N ASP A 182 5.30 -25.86 9.66
CA ASP A 182 5.71 -26.82 8.65
C ASP A 182 6.90 -27.68 9.16
N ILE A 183 6.59 -28.91 9.57
CA ILE A 183 7.53 -29.83 10.21
C ILE A 183 8.43 -30.54 9.19
N ARG A 184 8.09 -30.53 7.89
CA ARG A 184 8.67 -31.45 6.89
C ARG A 184 10.09 -31.10 6.44
N HIS A 185 10.53 -29.85 6.57
CA HIS A 185 11.85 -29.39 6.13
C HIS A 185 12.53 -28.44 7.14
N HIS A 186 12.91 -28.97 8.30
CA HIS A 186 13.40 -28.22 9.46
C HIS A 186 14.51 -27.19 9.19
N SER A 187 15.46 -27.46 8.29
CA SER A 187 16.54 -26.50 8.00
C SER A 187 16.06 -25.33 7.15
N ILE A 188 15.29 -25.58 6.10
CA ILE A 188 14.77 -24.57 5.17
C ILE A 188 13.72 -23.69 5.88
N THR A 189 12.91 -24.27 6.76
CA THR A 189 11.88 -23.54 7.52
C THR A 189 12.49 -22.57 8.52
N VAL A 190 13.61 -22.92 9.18
CA VAL A 190 14.33 -22.01 10.08
C VAL A 190 14.92 -20.81 9.35
N TYR A 191 15.56 -21.02 8.18
CA TYR A 191 16.09 -19.90 7.38
C TYR A 191 14.98 -18.98 6.86
N ASN A 192 13.88 -19.55 6.34
CA ASN A 192 12.74 -18.76 5.88
C ASN A 192 12.11 -17.98 7.04
N PHE A 193 11.93 -18.61 8.21
CA PHE A 193 11.40 -17.94 9.40
C PHE A 193 12.27 -16.75 9.83
N LEU A 194 13.60 -16.91 9.87
CA LEU A 194 14.52 -15.82 10.20
C LEU A 194 14.43 -14.68 9.19
N ILE A 195 14.39 -14.98 7.89
CA ILE A 195 14.27 -13.95 6.84
C ILE A 195 12.94 -13.19 6.97
N PHE A 196 11.82 -13.88 7.15
CA PHE A 196 10.53 -13.23 7.36
C PHE A 196 10.49 -12.40 8.64
N SER A 197 11.09 -12.88 9.73
CA SER A 197 11.18 -12.14 11.00
C SER A 197 11.99 -10.85 10.86
N ILE A 198 13.12 -10.90 10.13
CA ILE A 198 13.93 -9.71 9.82
C ILE A 198 13.12 -8.74 8.95
N LEU A 199 12.41 -9.24 7.94
CA LEU A 199 11.56 -8.40 7.08
C LEU A 199 10.43 -7.74 7.89
N VAL A 200 9.78 -8.46 8.80
CA VAL A 200 8.78 -7.89 9.71
C VAL A 200 9.38 -6.78 10.57
N ALA A 201 10.59 -6.97 11.11
CA ALA A 201 11.30 -5.96 11.89
C ALA A 201 11.66 -4.72 11.07
N ILE A 202 12.05 -4.88 9.80
CA ILE A 202 12.32 -3.75 8.91
C ILE A 202 11.02 -2.98 8.62
N TYR A 203 9.92 -3.69 8.39
CA TYR A 203 8.61 -3.09 8.13
C TYR A 203 8.05 -2.34 9.35
N THR A 204 8.24 -2.85 10.58
CA THR A 204 7.85 -2.11 11.80
C THR A 204 8.65 -0.81 11.95
N ILE A 205 9.97 -0.84 11.73
CA ILE A 205 10.80 0.37 11.80
C ILE A 205 10.32 1.41 10.78
N LEU A 206 10.02 0.98 9.55
CA LEU A 206 9.47 1.84 8.49
C LEU A 206 8.10 2.43 8.88
N LEU A 207 7.21 1.61 9.45
CA LEU A 207 5.89 2.04 9.91
C LEU A 207 6.00 3.11 11.00
N ILE A 208 6.84 2.87 12.02
CA ILE A 208 7.09 3.82 13.12
C ILE A 208 7.63 5.15 12.57
N THR A 209 8.60 5.06 11.66
CA THR A 209 9.19 6.25 11.00
C THR A 209 8.14 7.06 10.25
N LEU A 210 7.25 6.39 9.51
CA LEU A 210 6.17 7.05 8.79
C LEU A 210 5.13 7.65 9.73
N ILE A 211 4.79 7.00 10.84
CA ILE A 211 3.90 7.53 11.88
C ILE A 211 4.48 8.83 12.45
N TYR A 212 5.76 8.82 12.79
CA TYR A 212 6.47 10.00 13.29
C TYR A 212 6.43 11.16 12.28
N LEU A 213 6.74 10.88 11.01
CA LEU A 213 6.70 11.89 9.93
C LEU A 213 5.30 12.46 9.70
N ASN A 214 4.26 11.61 9.74
CA ASN A 214 2.87 12.04 9.59
C ASN A 214 2.44 12.96 10.74
N LYS A 215 2.77 12.59 11.99
CA LYS A 215 2.49 13.42 13.17
C LYS A 215 3.19 14.79 13.08
N ARG A 216 4.45 14.81 12.64
CA ARG A 216 5.20 16.06 12.44
C ARG A 216 4.58 16.94 11.36
N ARG A 217 4.14 16.35 10.24
CA ARG A 217 3.46 17.08 9.17
C ARG A 217 2.13 17.69 9.64
N LYS A 218 1.27 16.91 10.30
CA LYS A 218 0.00 17.40 10.85
C LYS A 218 0.22 18.54 11.84
N LYS A 219 1.25 18.46 12.69
CA LYS A 219 1.64 19.54 13.60
C LYS A 219 2.05 20.81 12.86
N ASN A 220 2.81 20.70 11.77
CA ASN A 220 3.19 21.85 10.97
C ASN A 220 1.99 22.48 10.25
N GLU A 221 1.10 21.66 9.68
CA GLU A 221 -0.14 22.12 9.04
C GLU A 221 -1.06 22.84 10.05
N SER A 222 -1.19 22.32 11.28
CA SER A 222 -1.96 22.99 12.33
C SER A 222 -1.33 24.33 12.75
N ILE A 223 0.00 24.40 12.85
CA ILE A 223 0.70 25.66 13.17
C ILE A 223 0.49 26.70 12.08
N GLU A 224 0.55 26.32 10.80
CA GLU A 224 0.32 27.24 9.68
C GLU A 224 -1.12 27.77 9.67
N LEU A 225 -2.10 26.91 9.99
CA LEU A 225 -3.50 27.30 10.14
C LEU A 225 -3.70 28.30 11.28
N LEU A 226 -3.12 28.02 12.45
CA LEU A 226 -3.12 28.93 13.59
C LEU A 226 -2.49 30.29 13.24
N GLN A 227 -1.35 30.30 12.56
CA GLN A 227 -0.71 31.55 12.12
C GLN A 227 -1.60 32.37 11.18
N LYS A 228 -2.34 31.71 10.28
CA LYS A 228 -3.31 32.38 9.39
C LYS A 228 -4.48 32.98 10.19
N GLU A 229 -5.01 32.26 11.17
CA GLU A 229 -6.06 32.76 12.06
C GLU A 229 -5.58 33.93 12.92
N TYR A 230 -4.41 33.83 13.54
CA TYR A 230 -3.82 34.94 14.30
C TYR A 230 -3.62 36.18 13.43
N LYS A 231 -3.13 36.03 12.20
CA LYS A 231 -2.97 37.16 11.27
C LYS A 231 -4.31 37.79 10.90
N LYS A 232 -5.38 36.99 10.80
CA LYS A 232 -6.74 37.48 10.56
C LYS A 232 -7.26 38.26 11.77
N GLN A 233 -7.10 37.72 12.97
CA GLN A 233 -7.46 38.40 14.21
C GLN A 233 -6.74 39.73 14.35
N ILE A 234 -5.41 39.79 14.13
CA ILE A 234 -4.63 41.04 14.16
C ILE A 234 -5.16 42.09 13.16
N LYS A 235 -5.56 41.67 11.96
CA LYS A 235 -6.18 42.58 10.99
C LYS A 235 -7.54 43.11 11.46
N GLU A 236 -8.34 42.30 12.13
CA GLU A 236 -9.60 42.74 12.74
C GLU A 236 -9.34 43.71 13.89
N TYR A 237 -8.34 43.46 14.74
CA TYR A 237 -7.91 44.41 15.77
C TYR A 237 -7.49 45.76 15.19
N LEU A 238 -6.67 45.77 14.14
CA LEU A 238 -6.23 47.00 13.47
C LEU A 238 -7.40 47.78 12.86
N LYS A 239 -8.44 47.10 12.36
CA LYS A 239 -9.67 47.74 11.84
C LYS A 239 -10.56 48.30 12.96
N LEU A 240 -10.51 47.72 14.14
CA LEU A 240 -11.27 48.15 15.32
C LEU A 240 -10.54 49.21 16.14
N ALA A 241 -9.25 49.46 15.88
CA ALA A 241 -8.44 50.46 16.57
C ALA A 241 -8.98 51.89 16.40
N ASP A 242 -9.71 52.17 15.31
CA ASP A 242 -10.40 53.46 15.11
C ASP A 242 -11.66 53.62 16.00
N ASN A 243 -12.10 52.57 16.70
CA ASN A 243 -13.33 52.56 17.51
C ASN A 243 -13.09 51.95 18.90
N GLU A 244 -12.65 52.80 19.82
CA GLU A 244 -12.16 52.46 21.18
C GLU A 244 -13.08 51.52 21.99
N ASN A 245 -14.40 51.69 21.88
CA ASN A 245 -15.37 50.88 22.63
C ASN A 245 -15.46 49.44 22.11
N ARG A 246 -15.39 49.23 20.79
CA ARG A 246 -15.36 47.87 20.22
C ARG A 246 -14.04 47.17 20.52
N TYR A 247 -12.94 47.91 20.58
CA TYR A 247 -11.63 47.37 20.95
C TYR A 247 -11.61 46.88 22.41
N ARG A 248 -12.22 47.63 23.34
CA ARG A 248 -12.33 47.20 24.75
C ARG A 248 -13.18 45.95 24.93
N MET A 249 -14.33 45.84 24.24
CA MET A 249 -15.18 44.65 24.29
C MET A 249 -14.43 43.41 23.77
N LEU A 250 -13.79 43.52 22.61
CA LEU A 250 -13.06 42.39 22.03
C LEU A 250 -11.88 41.93 22.91
N ARG A 251 -11.15 42.87 23.52
CA ARG A 251 -10.05 42.55 24.45
C ARG A 251 -10.57 41.81 25.69
N HIS A 252 -11.72 42.20 26.21
CA HIS A 252 -12.36 41.53 27.35
C HIS A 252 -12.78 40.10 26.98
N ASP A 253 -13.39 39.91 25.81
CA ASP A 253 -13.80 38.58 25.34
C ASP A 253 -12.62 37.64 25.13
N LEU A 254 -11.50 38.13 24.58
CA LEU A 254 -10.29 37.32 24.46
C LEU A 254 -9.64 37.00 25.80
N MET A 255 -9.65 37.95 26.74
CA MET A 255 -9.11 37.67 28.07
C MET A 255 -9.90 36.54 28.75
N ASN A 256 -11.23 36.57 28.62
CA ASN A 256 -12.10 35.52 29.14
C ASN A 256 -11.87 34.17 28.44
N TYR A 257 -11.66 34.17 27.13
CA TYR A 257 -11.36 32.96 26.37
C TYR A 257 -10.01 32.34 26.73
N ILE A 258 -8.98 33.17 26.98
CA ILE A 258 -7.66 32.69 27.44
C ILE A 258 -7.76 32.13 28.85
N LEU A 259 -8.50 32.79 29.74
CA LEU A 259 -8.74 32.31 31.11
C LEU A 259 -9.49 30.98 31.12
N SER A 260 -10.49 30.79 30.25
CA SER A 260 -11.20 29.51 30.14
C SER A 260 -10.28 28.39 29.63
N LEU A 261 -9.43 28.67 28.64
CA LEU A 261 -8.45 27.70 28.15
C LEU A 261 -7.41 27.30 29.21
N GLN A 262 -6.95 28.25 30.02
CA GLN A 262 -6.06 27.96 31.16
C GLN A 262 -6.75 27.11 32.22
N TYR A 263 -8.04 27.36 32.48
CA TYR A 263 -8.82 26.54 33.39
C TYR A 263 -8.95 25.10 32.87
N ASP A 264 -9.32 24.93 31.60
CA ASP A 264 -9.49 23.61 30.97
C ASP A 264 -8.16 22.82 30.94
N LEU A 265 -7.04 23.49 30.66
CA LEU A 265 -5.69 22.88 30.73
C LEU A 265 -5.35 22.40 32.15
N ASN A 266 -5.63 23.22 33.17
CA ASN A 266 -5.39 22.86 34.57
C ASN A 266 -6.29 21.71 35.06
N VAL A 267 -7.49 21.56 34.49
CA VAL A 267 -8.38 20.43 34.78
C VAL A 267 -7.83 19.15 34.15
N ILE A 268 -7.40 19.20 32.89
CA ILE A 268 -6.79 18.05 32.19
C ILE A 268 -5.52 17.58 32.88
N GLU A 269 -4.68 18.49 33.40
CA GLU A 269 -3.48 18.14 34.17
C GLU A 269 -3.81 17.45 35.50
N ARG A 270 -4.89 17.84 36.19
CA ARG A 270 -5.33 17.18 37.44
C ARG A 270 -6.01 15.84 37.23
N GLU A 271 -6.59 15.59 36.06
CA GLU A 271 -7.18 14.29 35.71
C GLU A 271 -6.14 13.26 35.25
N GLN A 272 -4.88 13.67 35.05
CA GLN A 272 -3.76 12.80 34.66
C GLN A 272 -2.80 12.45 35.81
N GLU A 273 -3.00 13.01 37.01
CA GLU A 273 -2.36 12.60 38.28
C GLU A 273 -3.20 11.53 39.00
#